data_AF-A0A174NUN5-F1
#
_entry.id   AF-A0A174NUN5-F1
#
_cell.length_a   1.000
_cell.length_b   1.000
_cell.length_c   1.000
_cell.angle_alpha   90.00
_cell.angle_beta   90.00
_cell.angle_gamma   90.00
#
_symmetry.space_group_name_H-M   'P 1'
#
loop_
_entity.id
_entity.type
_entity.pdbx_description
1 polymer ?
#
loop_
_entity_poly.entity_id
_entity_poly.type
_entity_poly.pdbx_seq_one_letter_code
_entity_poly.pdbx_strand_id
1 'polypeptide(L)'
;MEYEYKLTKKGKEEVAAFIKYCKETREILLKESSMFDDETKLPVEEDILSDIALFVDKDGEYCNCWGITDYTNSNPLCLKENIDFVKNE
;
A
#
# COMPACT_ATOMS: atom_id res chain seq x y z
N MET A 1 -17.29 -8.04 2.92
CA MET A 1 -17.29 -7.04 1.83
C MET A 1 -16.53 -7.67 0.69
N GLU A 2 -17.08 -7.66 -0.51
CA GLU A 2 -16.32 -8.02 -1.71
C GLU A 2 -15.72 -6.72 -2.27
N TYR A 3 -14.40 -6.69 -2.43
CA TYR A 3 -13.71 -5.56 -3.05
C TYR A 3 -14.00 -5.55 -4.56
N GLU A 4 -13.94 -4.40 -5.22
CA GLU A 4 -14.09 -4.35 -6.69
C GLU A 4 -12.95 -5.08 -7.41
N TYR A 5 -11.79 -5.18 -6.77
CA TYR A 5 -10.59 -5.82 -7.29
C TYR A 5 -10.10 -6.94 -6.38
N LYS A 6 -9.33 -7.86 -6.96
CA LYS A 6 -8.51 -8.85 -6.23
C LYS A 6 -7.08 -8.85 -6.74
N LEU A 7 -6.13 -9.10 -5.85
CA LEU A 7 -4.73 -9.25 -6.22
C LEU A 7 -4.49 -10.57 -6.97
N THR A 8 -3.68 -10.51 -8.02
CA THR A 8 -3.08 -11.70 -8.64
C THR A 8 -2.02 -12.27 -7.70
N LYS A 9 -1.44 -13.43 -8.04
CA LYS A 9 -0.30 -13.96 -7.28
C LYS A 9 0.85 -12.95 -7.21
N LYS A 10 1.16 -12.30 -8.34
CA LYS A 10 2.22 -11.27 -8.43
C LYS A 10 1.86 -10.06 -7.57
N GLY A 11 0.65 -9.54 -7.67
CA GLY A 11 0.25 -8.40 -6.85
C GLY A 11 0.26 -8.69 -5.36
N LYS A 12 -0.06 -9.92 -4.93
CA LYS A 12 0.09 -10.32 -3.52
C LYS A 12 1.54 -10.27 -3.05
N GLU A 13 2.47 -10.71 -3.90
CA GLU A 13 3.90 -10.65 -3.60
C GLU A 13 4.39 -9.19 -3.50
N GLU A 14 3.99 -8.33 -4.44
CA GLU A 14 4.32 -6.89 -4.45
C GLU A 14 3.72 -6.15 -3.24
N VAL A 15 2.43 -6.37 -2.95
CA VAL A 15 1.75 -5.76 -1.80
C VAL A 15 2.36 -6.24 -0.47
N ALA A 16 2.67 -7.53 -0.34
CA ALA A 16 3.33 -8.05 0.85
C ALA A 16 4.73 -7.45 1.03
N ALA A 17 5.51 -7.33 -0.06
CA ALA A 17 6.82 -6.69 -0.04
C ALA A 17 6.72 -5.21 0.36
N PHE A 18 5.73 -4.49 -0.18
CA PHE A 18 5.48 -3.09 0.16
C PHE A 18 5.09 -2.88 1.63
N ILE A 19 4.16 -3.69 2.16
CA ILE A 19 3.76 -3.62 3.57
C ILE A 19 4.95 -3.92 4.48
N LYS A 20 5.77 -4.91 4.12
CA LYS A 20 7.01 -5.22 4.86
C LYS A 20 7.98 -4.04 4.84
N TYR A 21 8.20 -3.44 3.67
CA TYR A 21 9.01 -2.22 3.53
C TYR A 21 8.51 -1.07 4.41
N CYS A 22 7.18 -0.84 4.45
CA CYS A 22 6.60 0.20 5.32
C CYS A 22 6.88 -0.07 6.80
N LYS A 23 6.75 -1.32 7.24
CA LYS A 23 7.03 -1.73 8.64
C LYS A 23 8.51 -1.52 8.99
N GLU A 24 9.42 -2.03 8.17
CA GLU A 24 10.86 -1.91 8.41
C GLU A 24 11.33 -0.46 8.39
N THR A 25 10.80 0.34 7.46
CA THR A 25 11.13 1.78 7.37
C THR A 25 10.59 2.54 8.59
N ARG A 26 9.37 2.24 9.05
CA ARG A 26 8.81 2.85 10.26
C ARG A 26 9.68 2.55 11.49
N GLU A 27 10.10 1.30 11.67
CA GLU A 27 10.94 0.90 12.79
C GLU A 27 12.27 1.66 12.82
N ILE A 28 12.88 1.89 11.64
CA ILE A 28 14.10 2.70 11.51
C ILE A 28 13.82 4.16 11.90
N LEU A 29 12.78 4.76 11.32
CA LEU A 29 12.43 6.17 11.55
C LEU A 29 12.08 6.46 13.02
N LEU A 30 11.32 5.58 13.67
CA LEU A 30 10.95 5.75 15.08
C LEU A 30 12.11 5.49 16.04
N LYS A 31 13.12 4.72 15.63
CA LYS A 31 14.34 4.52 16.43
C LYS A 31 15.27 5.73 16.36
N GLU A 32 15.31 6.39 15.21
CA GLU A 32 16.12 7.59 14.99
C GLU A 32 15.45 8.86 15.53
N SER A 33 14.12 8.86 15.63
CA SER A 33 13.36 10.00 16.13
C SER A 33 13.05 9.87 17.62
N SER A 34 13.19 10.96 18.37
CA SER A 34 12.69 11.07 19.75
C SER A 34 11.17 11.35 19.79
N MET A 35 10.42 10.93 18.75
CA MET A 35 8.99 11.21 18.58
C MET A 35 8.20 10.11 19.28
N PHE A 36 7.48 10.48 20.34
CA PHE A 36 6.83 9.52 21.25
C PHE A 36 5.37 9.23 20.92
N ASP A 37 4.77 9.88 19.91
CA ASP A 37 3.33 9.91 19.66
C ASP A 37 2.91 9.65 18.20
N ASP A 38 3.67 8.86 17.43
CA ASP A 38 3.26 8.48 16.07
C ASP A 38 2.01 7.56 16.07
N GLU A 39 0.87 8.13 15.66
CA GLU A 39 -0.44 7.45 15.58
C GLU A 39 -0.74 6.84 14.21
N THR A 40 0.21 6.89 13.27
CA THR A 40 -0.03 6.45 11.89
C THR A 40 -0.42 4.99 11.83
N LYS A 41 -1.48 4.66 11.09
CA LYS A 41 -1.85 3.27 10.79
C LYS A 41 -1.21 2.85 9.47
N LEU A 42 -0.35 1.84 9.52
CA LEU A 42 0.23 1.27 8.30
C LEU A 42 -0.83 0.55 7.46
N PRO A 43 -0.71 0.56 6.12
CA PRO A 43 -1.64 -0.16 5.26
C PRO A 43 -1.66 -1.66 5.53
N VAL A 44 -2.84 -2.25 5.42
CA VAL A 44 -3.03 -3.68 5.18
C VAL A 44 -3.47 -3.92 3.73
N GLU A 45 -3.52 -5.19 3.31
CA GLU A 45 -3.92 -5.57 1.95
C GLU A 45 -5.31 -5.02 1.59
N GLU A 46 -6.25 -5.07 2.54
CA GLU A 46 -7.61 -4.55 2.41
C GLU A 46 -7.66 -3.04 2.17
N ASP A 47 -6.81 -2.28 2.87
CA ASP A 47 -6.71 -0.83 2.71
C ASP A 47 -6.22 -0.51 1.28
N ILE A 48 -5.22 -1.26 0.79
CA ILE A 48 -4.67 -1.09 -0.57
C ILE A 48 -5.70 -1.49 -1.64
N LEU A 49 -6.43 -2.59 -1.47
CA LEU A 49 -7.48 -3.00 -2.41
C LEU A 49 -8.61 -1.97 -2.50
N SER A 50 -8.98 -1.37 -1.36
CA SER A 50 -9.95 -0.28 -1.35
C SER A 50 -9.43 0.96 -2.08
N ASP A 51 -8.15 1.28 -1.94
CA ASP A 51 -7.53 2.45 -2.57
C ASP A 51 -7.38 2.27 -4.10
N ILE A 52 -7.02 1.07 -4.56
CA ILE A 52 -6.97 0.72 -5.99
C ILE A 52 -8.33 1.01 -6.66
N ALA A 53 -9.44 0.63 -6.02
CA ALA A 53 -10.77 0.85 -6.58
C ALA A 53 -11.14 2.34 -6.75
N LEU A 54 -10.51 3.22 -5.98
CA LEU A 54 -10.78 4.67 -6.01
C LEU A 54 -9.81 5.43 -6.93
N PHE A 55 -8.58 4.93 -7.09
CA PHE A 55 -7.47 5.70 -7.67
C PHE A 55 -6.77 5.04 -8.87
N VAL A 56 -7.22 3.87 -9.32
CA VAL A 56 -6.75 3.33 -10.60
C VAL A 56 -7.12 4.28 -11.73
N ASP A 57 -6.16 4.58 -12.61
CA ASP A 57 -6.39 5.46 -13.75
C ASP A 57 -7.06 4.74 -14.94
N LYS A 58 -7.35 5.51 -15.98
CA LYS A 58 -7.98 5.00 -17.22
C LYS A 58 -7.13 3.96 -17.96
N ASP A 59 -5.83 3.90 -17.69
CA ASP A 59 -4.87 3.00 -18.31
C ASP A 59 -4.62 1.78 -17.40
N GLY A 60 -5.35 1.64 -16.30
CA GLY A 60 -5.25 0.53 -15.35
C GLY A 60 -4.06 0.65 -14.41
N GLU A 61 -3.46 1.83 -14.25
CA GLU A 61 -2.34 2.06 -13.32
C GLU A 61 -2.84 2.58 -11.99
N TYR A 62 -2.47 1.89 -10.93
CA TYR A 62 -2.57 2.40 -9.57
C TYR A 62 -1.17 2.77 -9.11
N CYS A 63 -0.94 4.01 -8.72
CA CYS A 63 0.31 4.36 -8.05
C CYS A 63 0.10 5.39 -6.94
N ASN A 64 0.37 5.00 -5.69
CA ASN A 64 0.14 5.84 -4.53
C ASN A 64 1.20 5.64 -3.43
N CYS A 65 1.43 6.69 -2.64
CA CYS A 65 2.25 6.65 -1.42
C CYS A 65 1.35 6.46 -0.19
N TRP A 66 1.89 5.84 0.86
CA TRP A 66 1.17 5.59 2.10
C TRP A 66 1.91 6.21 3.29
N GLY A 67 1.19 6.71 4.28
CA GLY A 67 1.80 7.19 5.52
C GLY A 67 2.56 6.07 6.23
N ILE A 68 3.84 6.31 6.53
CA ILE A 68 4.68 5.41 7.35
C ILE A 68 4.70 5.91 8.80
N THR A 69 4.87 7.22 8.95
CA THR A 69 4.71 7.99 10.20
C THR A 69 3.86 9.23 9.94
N ASP A 70 3.53 9.98 11.00
CA ASP A 70 2.75 11.22 10.96
C ASP A 70 3.46 12.35 10.19
N TYR A 71 4.76 12.20 9.91
CA TYR A 71 5.61 13.14 9.19
C TYR A 71 6.25 12.57 7.91
N THR A 72 6.10 11.28 7.60
CA THR A 72 6.80 10.63 6.46
C THR A 72 5.91 9.66 5.71
N ASN A 73 5.89 9.80 4.38
CA ASN A 73 5.25 8.87 3.47
C ASN A 73 6.23 7.83 2.90
N SER A 74 5.69 6.72 2.44
CA SER A 74 6.41 5.66 1.76
C SER A 74 6.89 6.08 0.37
N ASN A 75 7.85 5.34 -0.18
CA ASN A 75 7.98 5.24 -1.62
C ASN A 75 6.66 4.78 -2.26
N PRO A 76 6.36 5.14 -3.51
CA PRO A 76 5.10 4.77 -4.13
C PRO A 76 4.99 3.26 -4.37
N LEU A 77 3.81 2.70 -4.09
CA LEU A 77 3.40 1.40 -4.57
C LEU A 77 2.72 1.59 -5.92
N CYS A 78 3.36 1.15 -7.00
CA CYS A 78 2.74 1.11 -8.32
C CYS A 78 2.33 -0.32 -8.70
N LEU A 79 1.09 -0.50 -9.13
CA LEU A 79 0.49 -1.78 -9.54
C LEU A 79 -0.26 -1.59 -10.86
N LYS A 80 -0.32 -2.64 -11.68
CA LYS A 80 -1.00 -2.61 -12.99
C LYS A 80 -2.16 -3.61 -13.06
N GLU A 81 -3.30 -3.15 -13.56
CA GLU A 81 -4.45 -4.01 -13.85
C GLU A 81 -4.07 -5.11 -14.85
N ASN A 82 -4.61 -6.32 -14.66
CA ASN A 82 -4.30 -7.54 -15.41
C ASN A 82 -2.88 -8.09 -15.21
N ILE A 83 -2.05 -7.44 -14.39
CA ILE A 83 -0.73 -7.94 -13.99
C ILE A 83 -0.72 -8.22 -12.49
N ASP A 84 -1.00 -7.20 -11.69
CA ASP A 84 -0.91 -7.22 -10.24
C ASP A 84 -2.29 -7.35 -9.58
N PHE A 85 -3.33 -6.80 -10.20
CA PHE A 85 -4.71 -6.96 -9.74
C PHE A 85 -5.66 -7.14 -10.92
N VAL A 86 -6.84 -7.72 -10.66
CA VAL A 86 -7.91 -7.93 -11.64
C VAL A 86 -9.25 -7.57 -11.02
N LYS A 87 -10.17 -7.07 -11.83
CA LYS A 87 -11.54 -6.79 -11.40
C LYS A 87 -12.23 -8.09 -10.96
N ASN A 88 -13.01 -8.03 -9.89
CA ASN A 88 -13.86 -9.15 -9.49
C ASN A 88 -15.04 -9.26 -10.47
N GLU A 89 -15.37 -10.50 -10.82
CA GLU A 89 -16.51 -10.85 -11.69
C GLU A 89 -17.82 -10.81 -10.92
#